data_AF-A0A7W8JZY0-F1
#
_entry.id   AF-A0A7W8JZY0-F1
#
_cell.length_a   1.000
_cell.length_b   1.000
_cell.length_c   1.000
_cell.angle_alpha   90.00
_cell.angle_beta   90.00
_cell.angle_gamma   90.00
#
_symmetry.space_group_name_H-M   'P 1'
#
loop_
_entity.id
_entity.type
_entity.pdbx_description
1 polymer ?
#
loop_
_entity_poly.entity_id
_entity_poly.type
_entity_poly.pdbx_seq_one_letter_code
_entity_poly.pdbx_strand_id
1 'polypeptide(L)'
;MKQSRAGQDRITGWLTAALLTAGSAGAQDLGAYRALAADLDGAVTARTTSAALALSRLDAATPNLEKLAPSLSNRQLVAGLQGALDGARGALARSPAELEAQILLARGLMRKALYDQTLSRLASTPLNGTAQLRLLASEFGLSGEAAQALSNDGAAGRLPRVAWRVQREAARKISEALNAAQPTQSSDTYLNLARGMAWFTAVQDASGASELKVSQFGDALRQLTAGDVAALRTSLTALRQGNSVFLSSLALPPSGAAQATPVDPVTATPGPASAPVTVTSGPASTTAAQTRPTPAGRTVARLTTTTTGEIYAALGRALSAAGHGNSSQARQQLGQATTALAKAPPSLRSAQGYDTLVFDLGAAQARAALRPEDVQVLIATLTALEQRAAGQPTSALDSVSAGVSRGFGGWLRVLVFALLALLAFVPLYLLNLAFGGRNTFWRAIAAGLALLLLPAFLEGLFGLLGAIGDLSGIGTLAAASNFTLTQNAYGLPLWALTVALAIGLSTFGFRGLCQQFGLLGRRSAPTQDVAAAQSLDWDEDL
;
A
#
# COMPACT_ATOMS: atom_id res chain seq x y z
N MET A 1 -61.24 45.89 5.35
CA MET A 1 -60.11 46.32 4.50
C MET A 1 -59.45 45.07 3.96
N LYS A 2 -59.82 44.63 2.75
CA LYS A 2 -59.08 44.83 1.48
C LYS A 2 -57.68 44.20 1.45
N GLN A 3 -57.57 43.11 0.66
CA GLN A 3 -56.40 42.64 -0.13
C GLN A 3 -55.13 42.22 0.66
N SER A 4 -54.35 41.20 0.29
CA SER A 4 -54.25 40.43 -0.96
C SER A 4 -53.61 39.06 -0.68
N ARG A 5 -54.15 38.02 -1.33
CA ARG A 5 -53.48 36.73 -1.58
C ARG A 5 -52.42 36.94 -2.67
N ALA A 6 -51.18 36.51 -2.44
CA ALA A 6 -50.28 36.01 -3.48
C ALA A 6 -49.01 35.41 -2.85
N GLY A 7 -48.66 34.19 -3.24
CA GLY A 7 -47.28 33.69 -3.10
C GLY A 7 -47.05 32.53 -2.14
N GLN A 8 -47.98 31.59 -2.03
CA GLN A 8 -47.79 30.33 -1.29
C GLN A 8 -47.85 29.13 -2.26
N ASP A 9 -47.05 29.16 -3.33
CA ASP A 9 -47.01 28.11 -4.38
C ASP A 9 -45.60 27.87 -4.97
N ARG A 10 -44.53 27.96 -4.16
CA ARG A 10 -43.15 27.69 -4.66
C ARG A 10 -42.24 26.89 -3.72
N ILE A 11 -42.79 26.02 -2.86
CA ILE A 11 -41.96 25.14 -2.00
C ILE A 11 -42.30 23.64 -2.19
N THR A 12 -43.39 23.31 -2.87
CA THR A 12 -43.82 21.94 -3.19
C THR A 12 -43.33 21.46 -4.55
N GLY A 13 -42.02 21.62 -4.82
CA GLY A 13 -41.39 21.18 -6.09
C GLY A 13 -39.98 20.62 -5.97
N TRP A 14 -39.43 20.51 -4.74
CA TRP A 14 -38.04 20.07 -4.51
C TRP A 14 -37.92 18.81 -3.65
N LEU A 15 -39.03 18.16 -3.30
CA LEU A 15 -39.04 16.96 -2.44
C LEU A 15 -39.43 15.65 -3.15
N THR A 16 -39.73 15.70 -4.45
CA THR A 16 -40.01 14.50 -5.28
C THR A 16 -38.93 14.18 -6.31
N ALA A 17 -37.79 14.87 -6.29
CA ALA A 17 -36.60 14.54 -7.09
C ALA A 17 -35.49 13.82 -6.29
N ALA A 18 -35.71 13.52 -5.01
CA ALA A 18 -34.71 12.90 -4.12
C ALA A 18 -34.87 11.38 -3.95
N LEU A 19 -35.78 10.73 -4.68
CA LEU A 19 -36.11 9.30 -4.51
C LEU A 19 -35.90 8.44 -5.78
N LEU A 20 -35.17 8.96 -6.78
CA LEU A 20 -34.79 8.19 -7.99
C LEU A 20 -33.28 7.91 -8.11
N THR A 21 -32.46 8.23 -7.11
CA THR A 21 -31.01 7.90 -7.08
C THR A 21 -30.67 6.75 -6.13
N ALA A 22 -31.63 6.18 -5.41
CA ALA A 22 -31.45 4.97 -4.61
C ALA A 22 -31.72 3.71 -5.45
N GLY A 23 -30.90 3.49 -6.49
CA GLY A 23 -31.13 2.40 -7.44
C GLY A 23 -29.95 2.06 -8.35
N SER A 24 -28.70 2.21 -7.91
CA SER A 24 -27.53 1.68 -8.63
C SER A 24 -26.28 1.54 -7.75
N ALA A 25 -26.45 1.03 -6.52
CA ALA A 25 -25.31 0.57 -5.72
C ALA A 25 -24.65 -0.63 -6.43
N GLY A 26 -23.58 -0.37 -7.19
CA GLY A 26 -22.82 -1.39 -7.92
C GLY A 26 -22.32 -0.95 -9.31
N ALA A 27 -22.76 0.21 -9.81
CA ALA A 27 -22.34 0.73 -11.10
C ALA A 27 -21.07 1.60 -10.98
N GLN A 28 -19.88 1.10 -11.37
CA GLN A 28 -18.68 1.95 -11.55
C GLN A 28 -19.01 3.19 -12.39
N ASP A 29 -18.62 4.39 -11.92
CA ASP A 29 -18.81 5.63 -12.66
C ASP A 29 -17.77 5.75 -13.80
N LEU A 30 -18.18 5.32 -14.99
CA LEU A 30 -17.33 5.34 -16.18
C LEU A 30 -17.03 6.77 -16.67
N GLY A 31 -17.88 7.74 -16.34
CA GLY A 31 -17.66 9.14 -16.65
C GLY A 31 -16.53 9.72 -15.81
N ALA A 32 -16.62 9.51 -14.47
CA ALA A 32 -15.57 9.91 -13.54
C ALA A 32 -14.24 9.21 -13.84
N TYR A 33 -14.26 7.93 -14.21
CA TYR A 33 -13.06 7.21 -14.65
C TYR A 33 -12.37 7.89 -15.84
N ARG A 34 -13.13 8.20 -16.91
CA ARG A 34 -12.56 8.82 -18.12
C ARG A 34 -12.06 10.23 -17.85
N ALA A 35 -12.78 11.00 -17.04
CA ALA A 35 -12.37 12.34 -16.64
C ALA A 35 -11.05 12.31 -15.86
N LEU A 36 -10.94 11.41 -14.87
CA LEU A 36 -9.71 11.19 -14.12
C LEU A 36 -8.55 10.77 -15.04
N ALA A 37 -8.78 9.81 -15.94
CA ALA A 37 -7.77 9.36 -16.90
C ALA A 37 -7.29 10.50 -17.80
N ALA A 38 -8.21 11.32 -18.31
CA ALA A 38 -7.91 12.46 -19.18
C ALA A 38 -7.13 13.57 -18.43
N ASP A 39 -7.46 13.84 -17.17
CA ASP A 39 -6.72 14.82 -16.36
C ASP A 39 -5.30 14.33 -16.04
N LEU A 40 -5.14 13.05 -15.73
CA LEU A 40 -3.83 12.42 -15.51
C LEU A 40 -2.95 12.48 -16.77
N ASP A 41 -3.46 12.06 -17.93
CA ASP A 41 -2.71 12.11 -19.20
C ASP A 41 -2.44 13.57 -19.62
N GLY A 42 -3.41 14.45 -19.36
CA GLY A 42 -3.30 15.88 -19.56
C GLY A 42 -2.21 16.51 -18.69
N ALA A 43 -2.00 16.03 -17.47
CA ALA A 43 -0.94 16.52 -16.58
C ALA A 43 0.46 16.17 -17.12
N VAL A 44 0.67 14.95 -17.63
CA VAL A 44 1.94 14.56 -18.29
C VAL A 44 2.20 15.46 -19.50
N THR A 45 1.19 15.60 -20.37
CA THR A 45 1.30 16.40 -21.59
C THR A 45 1.57 17.87 -21.25
N ALA A 46 0.82 18.44 -20.32
CA ALA A 46 0.98 19.82 -19.88
C ALA A 46 2.34 20.09 -19.23
N ARG A 47 2.92 19.11 -18.52
CA ARG A 47 4.21 19.26 -17.84
C ARG A 47 5.36 19.58 -18.78
N THR A 48 5.27 19.14 -20.03
CA THR A 48 6.26 19.46 -21.08
C THR A 48 6.31 20.95 -21.40
N THR A 49 5.21 21.67 -21.18
CA THR A 49 5.07 23.09 -21.52
C THR A 49 5.04 23.97 -20.27
N SER A 50 4.33 23.57 -19.21
CA SER A 50 4.20 24.35 -17.97
C SER A 50 3.87 23.47 -16.76
N ALA A 51 4.63 23.64 -15.68
CA ALA A 51 4.36 23.00 -14.40
C ALA A 51 3.04 23.49 -13.77
N ALA A 52 2.65 24.75 -13.98
CA ALA A 52 1.40 25.30 -13.47
C ALA A 52 0.17 24.68 -14.17
N LEU A 53 0.27 24.44 -15.49
CA LEU A 53 -0.79 23.75 -16.22
C LEU A 53 -0.91 22.27 -15.79
N ALA A 54 0.23 21.61 -15.53
CA ALA A 54 0.23 20.24 -15.00
C ALA A 54 -0.39 20.18 -13.59
N LEU A 55 -0.11 21.15 -12.72
CA LEU A 55 -0.74 21.24 -11.41
C LEU A 55 -2.25 21.44 -11.51
N SER A 56 -2.71 22.34 -12.38
CA SER A 56 -4.15 22.56 -12.61
C SER A 56 -4.87 21.28 -13.06
N ARG A 57 -4.21 20.45 -13.89
CA ARG A 57 -4.73 19.14 -14.28
C ARG A 57 -4.79 18.15 -13.12
N LEU A 58 -3.77 18.10 -12.26
CA LEU A 58 -3.78 17.26 -11.06
C LEU A 58 -4.82 17.71 -10.02
N ASP A 59 -5.08 19.02 -9.93
CA ASP A 59 -6.13 19.57 -9.08
C ASP A 59 -7.52 19.21 -9.62
N ALA A 60 -7.71 19.20 -10.94
CA ALA A 60 -8.94 18.69 -11.57
C ALA A 60 -9.12 17.16 -11.42
N ALA A 61 -8.03 16.39 -11.35
CA ALA A 61 -8.07 14.95 -11.14
C ALA A 61 -8.63 14.55 -9.76
N THR A 62 -8.45 15.38 -8.73
CA THR A 62 -8.87 15.07 -7.35
C THR A 62 -10.39 14.96 -7.17
N PRO A 63 -11.21 15.95 -7.57
CA PRO A 63 -12.66 15.82 -7.48
C PRO A 63 -13.19 14.70 -8.40
N ASN A 64 -12.49 14.35 -9.49
CA ASN A 64 -12.85 13.20 -10.33
C ASN A 64 -12.56 11.86 -9.63
N LEU A 65 -11.47 11.77 -8.86
CA LEU A 65 -11.21 10.61 -8.00
C LEU A 65 -12.23 10.51 -6.86
N GLU A 66 -12.61 11.61 -6.24
CA GLU A 66 -13.65 11.64 -5.20
C GLU A 66 -15.02 11.17 -5.72
N LYS A 67 -15.38 11.55 -6.96
CA LYS A 67 -16.58 11.03 -7.63
C LYS A 67 -16.48 9.55 -7.95
N LEU A 68 -15.29 9.08 -8.36
CA LEU A 68 -15.07 7.67 -8.70
C LEU A 68 -15.05 6.77 -7.46
N ALA A 69 -14.48 7.24 -6.35
CA ALA A 69 -14.17 6.45 -5.15
C ALA A 69 -15.36 5.68 -4.53
N PRO A 70 -16.59 6.23 -4.42
CA PRO A 70 -17.75 5.49 -3.94
C PRO A 70 -18.12 4.28 -4.81
N SER A 71 -17.78 4.34 -6.11
CA SER A 71 -18.08 3.29 -7.08
C SER A 71 -16.99 2.20 -7.16
N LEU A 72 -15.86 2.40 -6.47
CA LEU A 72 -14.76 1.45 -6.39
C LEU A 72 -14.98 0.43 -5.26
N SER A 73 -14.90 -0.86 -5.58
CA SER A 73 -15.14 -1.96 -4.63
C SER A 73 -14.00 -2.15 -3.64
N ASN A 74 -12.77 -1.81 -4.04
CA ASN A 74 -11.58 -1.97 -3.21
C ASN A 74 -11.10 -0.62 -2.66
N ARG A 75 -11.28 -0.40 -1.35
CA ARG A 75 -10.86 0.83 -0.65
C ARG A 75 -9.34 1.02 -0.64
N GLN A 76 -8.58 -0.05 -0.71
CA GLN A 76 -7.11 0.00 -0.75
C GLN A 76 -6.61 0.58 -2.08
N LEU A 77 -7.33 0.34 -3.19
CA LEU A 77 -7.03 0.97 -4.48
C LEU A 77 -7.33 2.47 -4.46
N VAL A 78 -8.38 2.91 -3.76
CA VAL A 78 -8.69 4.34 -3.57
C VAL A 78 -7.54 5.04 -2.82
N ALA A 79 -7.10 4.47 -1.70
CA ALA A 79 -5.97 5.01 -0.95
C ALA A 79 -4.67 5.04 -1.78
N GLY A 80 -4.41 4.00 -2.58
CA GLY A 80 -3.28 3.96 -3.50
C GLY A 80 -3.36 5.04 -4.59
N LEU A 81 -4.55 5.30 -5.15
CA LEU A 81 -4.77 6.36 -6.14
C LEU A 81 -4.58 7.76 -5.53
N GLN A 82 -5.06 7.98 -4.31
CA GLN A 82 -4.83 9.23 -3.57
C GLN A 82 -3.33 9.45 -3.33
N GLY A 83 -2.63 8.42 -2.83
CA GLY A 83 -1.18 8.48 -2.63
C GLY A 83 -0.40 8.73 -3.92
N ALA A 84 -0.83 8.15 -5.04
CA ALA A 84 -0.20 8.40 -6.35
C ALA A 84 -0.43 9.84 -6.86
N LEU A 85 -1.61 10.44 -6.60
CA LEU A 85 -1.87 11.85 -6.92
C LEU A 85 -1.02 12.79 -6.06
N ASP A 86 -0.90 12.53 -4.76
CA ASP A 86 -0.05 13.32 -3.87
C ASP A 86 1.43 13.16 -4.22
N GLY A 87 1.84 11.95 -4.57
CA GLY A 87 3.16 11.66 -5.14
C GLY A 87 3.42 12.44 -6.43
N ALA A 88 2.45 12.48 -7.34
CA ALA A 88 2.53 13.25 -8.59
C ALA A 88 2.70 14.76 -8.31
N ARG A 89 1.96 15.32 -7.33
CA ARG A 89 2.15 16.71 -6.89
C ARG A 89 3.55 16.96 -6.32
N GLY A 90 4.04 16.07 -5.47
CA GLY A 90 5.40 16.16 -4.94
C GLY A 90 6.47 16.08 -6.04
N ALA A 91 6.22 15.27 -7.06
CA ALA A 91 7.13 15.09 -8.20
C ALA A 91 7.15 16.28 -9.17
N LEU A 92 6.09 17.10 -9.24
CA LEU A 92 6.03 18.29 -10.12
C LEU A 92 7.26 19.20 -9.96
N ALA A 93 7.69 19.40 -8.70
CA ALA A 93 8.81 20.25 -8.33
C ALA A 93 10.19 19.61 -8.59
N ARG A 94 10.25 18.28 -8.76
CA ARG A 94 11.49 17.53 -8.92
C ARG A 94 11.84 17.29 -10.38
N SER A 95 11.02 16.52 -11.11
CA SER A 95 11.29 16.21 -12.51
C SER A 95 10.04 15.79 -13.30
N PRO A 96 10.01 16.06 -14.63
CA PRO A 96 8.94 15.56 -15.51
C PRO A 96 8.83 14.03 -15.54
N ALA A 97 9.97 13.32 -15.51
CA ALA A 97 9.99 11.87 -15.55
C ALA A 97 9.41 11.24 -14.27
N GLU A 98 9.68 11.83 -13.10
CA GLU A 98 9.10 11.37 -11.84
C GLU A 98 7.58 11.62 -11.79
N LEU A 99 7.11 12.77 -12.32
CA LEU A 99 5.68 13.04 -12.48
C LEU A 99 5.01 11.97 -13.35
N GLU A 100 5.56 11.70 -14.54
CA GLU A 100 5.00 10.72 -15.46
C GLU A 100 5.00 9.32 -14.82
N ALA A 101 6.04 8.93 -14.09
CA ALA A 101 6.05 7.64 -13.38
C ALA A 101 4.95 7.52 -12.32
N GLN A 102 4.68 8.57 -11.54
CA GLN A 102 3.58 8.58 -10.56
C GLN A 102 2.21 8.51 -11.26
N ILE A 103 2.07 9.19 -12.40
CA ILE A 103 0.85 9.12 -13.20
C ILE A 103 0.68 7.71 -13.81
N LEU A 104 1.75 7.08 -14.28
CA LEU A 104 1.72 5.69 -14.76
C LEU A 104 1.28 4.74 -13.65
N LEU A 105 1.76 4.91 -12.42
CA LEU A 105 1.32 4.14 -11.26
C LEU A 105 -0.19 4.32 -11.02
N ALA A 106 -0.68 5.56 -11.00
CA ALA A 106 -2.11 5.86 -10.87
C ALA A 106 -2.92 5.18 -11.98
N ARG A 107 -2.47 5.28 -13.25
CA ARG A 107 -3.10 4.59 -14.39
C ARG A 107 -3.08 3.07 -14.25
N GLY A 108 -2.04 2.48 -13.66
CA GLY A 108 -1.97 1.05 -13.37
C GLY A 108 -3.03 0.61 -12.36
N LEU A 109 -3.19 1.36 -11.27
CA LEU A 109 -4.22 1.13 -10.26
C LEU A 109 -5.64 1.31 -10.81
N MET A 110 -5.85 2.32 -11.65
CA MET A 110 -7.12 2.54 -12.36
C MET A 110 -7.48 1.34 -13.26
N ARG A 111 -6.53 0.85 -14.06
CA ARG A 111 -6.73 -0.32 -14.91
C ARG A 111 -7.03 -1.58 -14.11
N LYS A 112 -6.35 -1.77 -12.97
CA LYS A 112 -6.63 -2.88 -12.04
C LYS A 112 -8.07 -2.80 -11.53
N ALA A 113 -8.49 -1.63 -11.05
CA ALA A 113 -9.85 -1.43 -10.55
C ALA A 113 -10.91 -1.71 -11.63
N LEU A 114 -10.72 -1.17 -12.85
CA LEU A 114 -11.61 -1.41 -13.98
C LEU A 114 -11.66 -2.91 -14.37
N TYR A 115 -10.51 -3.57 -14.40
CA TYR A 115 -10.41 -4.99 -14.72
C TYR A 115 -11.16 -5.87 -13.71
N ASP A 116 -10.86 -5.73 -12.42
CA ASP A 116 -11.46 -6.53 -11.34
C ASP A 116 -12.98 -6.33 -11.28
N GLN A 117 -13.44 -5.08 -11.41
CA GLN A 117 -14.87 -4.76 -11.39
C GLN A 117 -15.60 -5.25 -12.64
N THR A 118 -14.96 -5.20 -13.81
CA THR A 118 -15.56 -5.71 -15.05
C THR A 118 -15.74 -7.21 -14.96
N LEU A 119 -14.73 -7.95 -14.48
CA LEU A 119 -14.85 -9.40 -14.29
C LEU A 119 -15.89 -9.76 -13.24
N SER A 120 -15.90 -9.06 -12.10
CA SER A 120 -16.92 -9.26 -11.05
C SER A 120 -18.33 -9.00 -11.57
N ARG A 121 -18.54 -7.95 -12.38
CA ARG A 121 -19.87 -7.66 -12.94
C ARG A 121 -20.27 -8.69 -13.99
N LEU A 122 -19.36 -9.12 -14.86
CA LEU A 122 -19.69 -10.13 -15.85
C LEU A 122 -20.01 -11.48 -15.18
N ALA A 123 -19.42 -11.77 -14.02
CA ALA A 123 -19.77 -12.95 -13.23
C ALA A 123 -21.19 -12.87 -12.63
N SER A 124 -21.64 -11.68 -12.23
CA SER A 124 -22.98 -11.51 -11.64
C SER A 124 -24.08 -11.24 -12.67
N THR A 125 -23.78 -10.50 -13.74
CA THR A 125 -24.77 -9.98 -14.70
C THR A 125 -24.15 -9.72 -16.08
N PRO A 126 -23.97 -10.76 -16.91
CA PRO A 126 -23.23 -10.68 -18.19
C PRO A 126 -23.75 -9.60 -19.15
N LEU A 127 -25.07 -9.38 -19.22
CA LEU A 127 -25.71 -8.44 -20.14
C LEU A 127 -25.47 -6.96 -19.77
N ASN A 128 -25.18 -6.65 -18.50
CA ASN A 128 -25.03 -5.28 -18.00
C ASN A 128 -23.56 -4.79 -17.97
N GLY A 129 -22.62 -5.59 -18.47
CA GLY A 129 -21.18 -5.29 -18.49
C GLY A 129 -20.66 -4.66 -19.79
N THR A 130 -21.50 -4.45 -20.82
CA THR A 130 -21.06 -4.08 -22.18
C THR A 130 -20.32 -2.74 -22.25
N ALA A 131 -20.79 -1.70 -21.55
CA ALA A 131 -20.13 -0.39 -21.52
C ALA A 131 -18.75 -0.44 -20.84
N GLN A 132 -18.61 -1.25 -19.79
CA GLN A 132 -17.32 -1.46 -19.11
C GLN A 132 -16.38 -2.31 -19.92
N LEU A 133 -16.87 -3.35 -20.61
CA LEU A 133 -16.07 -4.14 -21.54
C LEU A 133 -15.49 -3.28 -22.66
N ARG A 134 -16.27 -2.34 -23.22
CA ARG A 134 -15.75 -1.38 -24.22
C ARG A 134 -14.69 -0.46 -23.62
N LEU A 135 -14.91 0.06 -22.41
CA LEU A 135 -13.93 0.90 -21.74
C LEU A 135 -12.64 0.11 -21.45
N LEU A 136 -12.77 -1.12 -20.94
CA LEU A 136 -11.66 -2.03 -20.68
C LEU A 136 -10.90 -2.34 -21.97
N ALA A 137 -11.60 -2.61 -23.07
CA ALA A 137 -10.97 -2.78 -24.38
C ALA A 137 -10.15 -1.55 -24.77
N SER A 138 -10.72 -0.35 -24.67
CA SER A 138 -9.99 0.88 -24.98
C SER A 138 -8.78 1.12 -24.08
N GLU A 139 -8.91 0.88 -22.77
CA GLU A 139 -7.83 1.09 -21.79
C GLU A 139 -6.67 0.13 -21.98
N PHE A 140 -6.94 -1.10 -22.43
CA PHE A 140 -5.90 -2.07 -22.78
C PHE A 140 -5.45 -1.95 -24.24
N GLY A 141 -6.01 -1.03 -25.03
CA GLY A 141 -5.63 -0.83 -26.43
C GLY A 141 -6.12 -1.92 -27.38
N LEU A 142 -7.16 -2.68 -27.00
CA LEU A 142 -7.85 -3.63 -27.86
C LEU A 142 -8.78 -2.84 -28.80
N SER A 143 -8.60 -3.00 -30.10
CA SER A 143 -9.40 -2.35 -31.15
C SER A 143 -9.78 -3.35 -32.25
N GLY A 144 -10.70 -2.94 -33.13
CA GLY A 144 -11.14 -3.76 -34.28
C GLY A 144 -11.64 -5.15 -33.88
N GLU A 145 -11.11 -6.18 -34.56
CA GLU A 145 -11.46 -7.58 -34.33
C GLU A 145 -11.20 -8.04 -32.88
N ALA A 146 -10.12 -7.55 -32.25
CA ALA A 146 -9.77 -7.93 -30.89
C ALA A 146 -10.79 -7.42 -29.85
N ALA A 147 -11.26 -6.17 -30.03
CA ALA A 147 -12.32 -5.59 -29.19
C ALA A 147 -13.67 -6.28 -29.41
N GLN A 148 -13.99 -6.65 -30.66
CA GLN A 148 -15.19 -7.39 -30.98
C GLN A 148 -15.15 -8.79 -30.35
N ALA A 149 -14.02 -9.49 -30.43
CA ALA A 149 -13.85 -10.81 -29.84
C ALA A 149 -13.98 -10.78 -28.30
N LEU A 150 -13.43 -9.74 -27.64
CA LEU A 150 -13.61 -9.52 -26.20
C LEU A 150 -15.09 -9.32 -25.86
N SER A 151 -15.80 -8.50 -26.64
CA SER A 151 -17.22 -8.21 -26.44
C SER A 151 -18.08 -9.46 -26.64
N ASN A 152 -17.78 -10.28 -27.65
CA ASN A 152 -18.46 -11.54 -27.91
C ASN A 152 -18.24 -12.56 -26.78
N ASP A 153 -17.01 -12.71 -26.28
CA ASP A 153 -16.71 -13.60 -25.15
C ASP A 153 -17.40 -13.11 -23.86
N GLY A 154 -17.49 -11.79 -23.65
CA GLY A 154 -18.22 -11.19 -22.54
C GLY A 154 -19.73 -11.42 -22.61
N ALA A 155 -20.34 -11.19 -23.78
CA ALA A 155 -21.76 -11.47 -24.02
C ALA A 155 -22.11 -12.96 -23.86
N ALA A 156 -21.17 -13.84 -24.24
CA ALA A 156 -21.29 -15.29 -24.06
C ALA A 156 -20.98 -15.77 -22.63
N GLY A 157 -20.70 -14.88 -21.67
CA GLY A 157 -20.39 -15.24 -20.29
C GLY A 157 -19.06 -15.99 -20.10
N ARG A 158 -18.16 -15.95 -21.10
CA ARG A 158 -16.89 -16.69 -21.09
C ARG A 158 -15.81 -15.90 -20.34
N LEU A 159 -15.99 -15.71 -19.03
CA LEU A 159 -15.08 -14.93 -18.18
C LEU A 159 -13.60 -15.33 -18.31
N PRO A 160 -13.24 -16.64 -18.35
CA PRO A 160 -11.84 -17.03 -18.51
C PRO A 160 -11.23 -16.52 -19.82
N ARG A 161 -12.02 -16.45 -20.89
CA ARG A 161 -11.56 -15.91 -22.19
C ARG A 161 -11.44 -14.40 -22.18
N VAL A 162 -12.37 -13.70 -21.52
CA VAL A 162 -12.28 -12.23 -21.32
C VAL A 162 -11.01 -11.90 -20.55
N ALA A 163 -10.77 -12.56 -19.41
CA ALA A 163 -9.58 -12.40 -18.60
C ALA A 163 -8.30 -12.70 -19.40
N TRP A 164 -8.27 -13.83 -20.12
CA TRP A 164 -7.13 -14.24 -20.96
C TRP A 164 -6.77 -13.19 -22.02
N ARG A 165 -7.74 -12.62 -22.75
CA ARG A 165 -7.47 -11.60 -23.79
C ARG A 165 -6.83 -10.36 -23.20
N VAL A 166 -7.39 -9.86 -22.10
CA VAL A 166 -6.89 -8.65 -21.42
C VAL A 166 -5.50 -8.89 -20.84
N GLN A 167 -5.28 -10.03 -20.19
CA GLN A 167 -3.98 -10.42 -19.64
C GLN A 167 -2.92 -10.54 -20.73
N ARG A 168 -3.26 -11.13 -21.88
CA ARG A 168 -2.35 -11.29 -23.01
C ARG A 168 -1.92 -9.95 -23.59
N GLU A 169 -2.84 -9.00 -23.72
CA GLU A 169 -2.50 -7.66 -24.21
C GLU A 169 -1.67 -6.86 -23.19
N ALA A 170 -1.97 -7.00 -21.90
CA ALA A 170 -1.14 -6.42 -20.84
C ALA A 170 0.29 -6.98 -20.88
N ALA A 171 0.45 -8.30 -20.99
CA ALA A 171 1.75 -8.97 -21.09
C ALA A 171 2.56 -8.52 -22.33
N ARG A 172 1.89 -8.23 -23.44
CA ARG A 172 2.51 -7.65 -24.65
C ARG A 172 3.05 -6.24 -24.36
N LYS A 173 2.27 -5.40 -23.70
CA LYS A 173 2.69 -4.04 -23.32
C LYS A 173 3.79 -4.01 -22.26
N ILE A 174 3.81 -4.98 -21.34
CA ILE A 174 4.94 -5.20 -20.42
C ILE A 174 6.20 -5.53 -21.23
N SER A 175 6.09 -6.45 -22.20
CA SER A 175 7.22 -6.82 -23.08
C SER A 175 7.77 -5.62 -23.84
N GLU A 176 6.89 -4.83 -24.45
CA GLU A 176 7.25 -3.61 -25.18
C GLU A 176 8.02 -2.62 -24.29
N ALA A 177 7.50 -2.36 -23.08
CA ALA A 177 8.15 -1.48 -22.12
C ALA A 177 9.51 -2.02 -21.64
N LEU A 178 9.61 -3.31 -21.32
CA LEU A 178 10.87 -3.93 -20.88
C LEU A 178 11.92 -4.03 -22.00
N ASN A 179 11.50 -4.14 -23.26
CA ASN A 179 12.39 -4.12 -24.42
C ASN A 179 12.90 -2.70 -24.73
N ALA A 180 12.07 -1.69 -24.48
CA ALA A 180 12.46 -0.28 -24.61
C ALA A 180 13.37 0.19 -23.46
N ALA A 181 13.31 -0.44 -22.29
CA ALA A 181 14.20 -0.16 -21.17
C ALA A 181 15.64 -0.66 -21.45
N GLN A 182 16.60 0.26 -21.53
CA GLN A 182 18.01 -0.07 -21.73
C GLN A 182 18.75 -0.13 -20.38
N PRO A 183 19.81 -0.94 -20.23
CA PRO A 183 20.63 -0.94 -19.02
C PRO A 183 21.54 0.31 -19.01
N THR A 184 20.94 1.49 -18.94
CA THR A 184 21.60 2.80 -18.91
C THR A 184 20.85 3.69 -17.94
N GLN A 185 21.57 4.56 -17.22
CA GLN A 185 21.00 5.51 -16.28
C GLN A 185 20.35 6.68 -17.03
N SER A 186 19.13 6.48 -17.52
CA SER A 186 18.37 7.48 -18.28
C SER A 186 16.92 7.61 -17.78
N SER A 187 16.32 8.79 -18.02
CA SER A 187 14.89 9.02 -17.79
C SER A 187 14.03 8.06 -18.59
N ASP A 188 14.43 7.71 -19.82
CA ASP A 188 13.66 6.82 -20.69
C ASP A 188 13.62 5.40 -20.12
N THR A 189 14.74 4.90 -19.59
CA THR A 189 14.78 3.60 -18.90
C THR A 189 13.90 3.62 -17.66
N TYR A 190 13.95 4.70 -16.88
CA TYR A 190 13.11 4.88 -15.69
C TYR A 190 11.62 4.83 -16.05
N LEU A 191 11.22 5.59 -17.07
CA LEU A 191 9.83 5.65 -17.55
C LEU A 191 9.36 4.32 -18.14
N ASN A 192 10.21 3.64 -18.90
CA ASN A 192 9.88 2.33 -19.46
C ASN A 192 9.72 1.26 -18.37
N LEU A 193 10.55 1.27 -17.32
CA LEU A 193 10.37 0.41 -16.15
C LEU A 193 9.07 0.73 -15.40
N ALA A 194 8.78 2.01 -15.15
CA ALA A 194 7.54 2.45 -14.53
C ALA A 194 6.31 2.05 -15.36
N ARG A 195 6.39 2.16 -16.70
CA ARG A 195 5.35 1.75 -17.63
C ARG A 195 5.11 0.25 -17.58
N GLY A 196 6.18 -0.55 -17.59
CA GLY A 196 6.11 -2.00 -17.44
C GLY A 196 5.47 -2.41 -16.12
N MET A 197 5.90 -1.80 -15.02
CA MET A 197 5.32 -2.01 -13.68
C MET A 197 3.83 -1.66 -13.67
N ALA A 198 3.44 -0.53 -14.26
CA ALA A 198 2.06 -0.09 -14.29
C ALA A 198 1.13 -1.03 -15.08
N TRP A 199 1.60 -1.63 -16.20
CA TRP A 199 0.86 -2.69 -16.89
C TRP A 199 0.80 -3.97 -16.07
N PHE A 200 1.89 -4.32 -15.38
CA PHE A 200 1.93 -5.50 -14.53
C PHE A 200 0.98 -5.41 -13.34
N THR A 201 0.88 -4.26 -12.66
CA THR A 201 -0.05 -4.03 -11.54
C THR A 201 -1.50 -4.38 -11.88
N ALA A 202 -1.92 -4.16 -13.14
CA ALA A 202 -3.28 -4.46 -13.58
C ALA A 202 -3.55 -5.98 -13.69
N VAL A 203 -2.52 -6.80 -13.85
CA VAL A 203 -2.63 -8.25 -14.12
C VAL A 203 -1.81 -9.13 -13.18
N GLN A 204 -1.24 -8.55 -12.11
CA GLN A 204 -0.36 -9.24 -11.16
C GLN A 204 -1.00 -10.47 -10.47
N ASP A 205 -2.34 -10.54 -10.43
CA ASP A 205 -3.07 -11.63 -9.81
C ASP A 205 -3.41 -12.76 -10.81
N ALA A 206 -2.92 -12.66 -12.05
CA ALA A 206 -3.10 -13.70 -13.07
C ALA A 206 -2.33 -14.97 -12.70
N SER A 207 -2.97 -16.12 -12.83
CA SER A 207 -2.39 -17.43 -12.48
C SER A 207 -1.08 -17.77 -13.19
N GLY A 208 -0.83 -17.20 -14.37
CA GLY A 208 0.42 -17.38 -15.13
C GLY A 208 1.54 -16.39 -14.81
N ALA A 209 1.30 -15.41 -13.93
CA ALA A 209 2.23 -14.31 -13.63
C ALA A 209 3.23 -14.62 -12.50
N SER A 210 3.30 -15.86 -11.99
CA SER A 210 4.01 -16.22 -10.75
C SER A 210 5.51 -15.89 -10.71
N GLU A 211 6.19 -15.86 -11.86
CA GLU A 211 7.62 -15.57 -11.98
C GLU A 211 7.93 -14.06 -11.99
N LEU A 212 6.92 -13.23 -12.32
CA LEU A 212 7.01 -11.78 -12.29
C LEU A 212 6.49 -11.25 -10.95
N LYS A 213 7.23 -10.33 -10.34
CA LYS A 213 6.84 -9.72 -9.05
C LYS A 213 7.00 -8.21 -9.11
N VAL A 214 6.11 -7.50 -8.41
CA VAL A 214 6.19 -6.04 -8.25
C VAL A 214 7.54 -5.62 -7.64
N SER A 215 8.09 -6.43 -6.72
CA SER A 215 9.40 -6.17 -6.11
C SER A 215 10.54 -6.15 -7.12
N GLN A 216 10.51 -6.99 -8.16
CA GLN A 216 11.56 -7.02 -9.19
C GLN A 216 11.62 -5.70 -9.99
N PHE A 217 10.46 -5.09 -10.27
CA PHE A 217 10.41 -3.75 -10.87
C PHE A 217 10.96 -2.69 -9.90
N GLY A 218 10.61 -2.77 -8.62
CA GLY A 218 11.14 -1.88 -7.59
C GLY A 218 12.66 -1.98 -7.42
N ASP A 219 13.21 -3.19 -7.44
CA ASP A 219 14.66 -3.44 -7.36
C ASP A 219 15.38 -2.91 -8.61
N ALA A 220 14.82 -3.11 -9.81
CA ALA A 220 15.35 -2.54 -11.04
C ALA A 220 15.34 -1.00 -11.02
N LEU A 221 14.27 -0.39 -10.53
CA LEU A 221 14.20 1.07 -10.35
C LEU A 221 15.24 1.57 -9.34
N ARG A 222 15.44 0.86 -8.22
CA ARG A 222 16.46 1.20 -7.22
C ARG A 222 17.89 1.09 -7.77
N GLN A 223 18.17 0.05 -8.56
CA GLN A 223 19.46 -0.13 -9.21
C GLN A 223 19.73 0.96 -10.25
N LEU A 224 18.70 1.33 -11.02
CA LEU A 224 18.77 2.43 -11.97
C LEU A 224 19.08 3.76 -11.27
N THR A 225 18.40 4.08 -10.17
CA THR A 225 18.66 5.33 -9.43
C THR A 225 20.00 5.33 -8.71
N ALA A 226 20.48 4.15 -8.27
CA ALA A 226 21.81 3.97 -7.70
C ALA A 226 22.95 3.99 -8.74
N GLY A 227 22.64 3.95 -10.04
CA GLY A 227 23.63 3.88 -11.11
C GLY A 227 24.29 2.49 -11.28
N ASP A 228 23.73 1.45 -10.66
CA ASP A 228 24.24 0.08 -10.78
C ASP A 228 23.75 -0.57 -12.08
N VAL A 229 24.43 -0.24 -13.17
CA VAL A 229 24.11 -0.73 -14.52
C VAL A 229 24.27 -2.25 -14.65
N ALA A 230 25.20 -2.86 -13.88
CA ALA A 230 25.44 -4.29 -13.93
C ALA A 230 24.28 -5.07 -13.28
N ALA A 231 23.84 -4.66 -12.08
CA ALA A 231 22.68 -5.23 -11.43
C ALA A 231 21.40 -4.94 -12.24
N LEU A 232 21.25 -3.73 -12.77
CA LEU A 232 20.12 -3.35 -13.62
C LEU A 232 20.01 -4.25 -14.85
N ARG A 233 21.12 -4.57 -15.53
CA ARG A 233 21.12 -5.50 -16.67
C ARG A 233 20.60 -6.88 -16.26
N THR A 234 21.01 -7.36 -15.09
CA THR A 234 20.56 -8.64 -14.54
C THR A 234 19.06 -8.61 -14.25
N SER A 235 18.57 -7.56 -13.57
CA SER A 235 17.15 -7.38 -13.27
C SER A 235 16.29 -7.24 -14.52
N LEU A 236 16.73 -6.49 -15.53
CA LEU A 236 16.03 -6.37 -16.82
C LEU A 236 15.95 -7.72 -17.54
N THR A 237 17.00 -8.53 -17.46
CA THR A 237 17.01 -9.87 -18.05
C THR A 237 16.01 -10.78 -17.36
N ALA A 238 16.01 -10.77 -16.02
CA ALA A 238 15.06 -11.54 -15.21
C ALA A 238 13.60 -11.10 -15.47
N LEU A 239 13.34 -9.79 -15.54
CA LEU A 239 12.01 -9.25 -15.85
C LEU A 239 11.52 -9.67 -17.24
N ARG A 240 12.39 -9.61 -18.26
CA ARG A 240 12.06 -10.07 -19.62
C ARG A 240 11.78 -11.57 -19.66
N GLN A 241 12.56 -12.36 -18.94
CA GLN A 241 12.35 -13.81 -18.84
C GLN A 241 11.05 -14.15 -18.10
N GLY A 242 10.77 -13.49 -16.98
CA GLY A 242 9.49 -13.65 -16.28
C GLY A 242 8.30 -13.30 -17.17
N ASN A 243 8.41 -12.23 -17.96
CA ASN A 243 7.35 -11.85 -18.90
C ASN A 243 7.21 -12.80 -20.10
N SER A 244 8.30 -13.41 -20.58
CA SER A 244 8.21 -14.41 -21.66
C SER A 244 7.55 -15.71 -21.18
N VAL A 245 7.79 -16.11 -19.93
CA VAL A 245 7.08 -17.22 -19.27
C VAL A 245 5.60 -16.87 -19.14
N PHE A 246 5.28 -15.66 -18.68
CA PHE A 246 3.89 -15.20 -18.58
C PHE A 246 3.18 -15.20 -19.95
N LEU A 247 3.81 -14.67 -21.00
CA LEU A 247 3.27 -14.71 -22.38
C LEU A 247 3.04 -16.13 -22.88
N SER A 248 3.96 -17.05 -22.55
CA SER A 248 3.87 -18.46 -22.94
C SER A 248 2.69 -19.16 -22.22
N SER A 249 2.44 -18.83 -20.95
CA SER A 249 1.26 -19.30 -20.21
C SER A 249 -0.06 -18.82 -20.84
N LEU A 250 -0.03 -17.72 -21.59
CA LEU A 250 -1.17 -17.12 -22.28
C LEU A 250 -1.22 -17.44 -23.78
N ALA A 251 -0.38 -18.35 -24.28
CA ALA A 251 -0.31 -18.67 -25.71
C ALA A 251 -1.62 -19.27 -26.23
N LEU A 252 -2.22 -20.18 -25.46
CA LEU A 252 -3.46 -20.88 -25.81
C LEU A 252 -4.66 -20.27 -25.05
N PRO A 253 -5.80 -20.05 -25.71
CA PRO A 253 -7.01 -19.60 -25.02
C PRO A 253 -7.53 -20.72 -24.10
N PRO A 254 -8.08 -20.37 -22.92
CA PRO A 254 -8.68 -21.36 -22.05
C PRO A 254 -9.89 -22.02 -22.71
N SER A 255 -9.92 -23.35 -22.63
CA SER A 255 -11.04 -24.19 -23.07
C SER A 255 -12.07 -24.25 -21.94
N GLY A 256 -13.11 -23.42 -22.01
CA GLY A 256 -14.26 -23.45 -21.10
C GLY A 256 -15.49 -23.97 -21.83
N ALA A 257 -16.04 -25.07 -21.34
CA ALA A 257 -17.20 -25.79 -21.88
C ALA A 257 -18.43 -24.90 -22.06
N ALA A 258 -18.94 -24.88 -23.29
CA ALA A 258 -20.34 -24.60 -23.58
C ALA A 258 -20.84 -25.73 -24.48
N GLN A 259 -21.14 -26.89 -23.90
CA GLN A 259 -22.16 -27.77 -24.46
C GLN A 259 -23.46 -27.45 -23.72
N ALA A 260 -24.12 -26.37 -24.15
CA ALA A 260 -25.57 -26.42 -24.16
C ALA A 260 -25.90 -27.27 -25.39
N THR A 261 -26.20 -28.55 -25.18
CA THR A 261 -26.99 -29.31 -26.16
C THR A 261 -28.24 -28.49 -26.47
N PRO A 262 -28.52 -28.14 -27.73
CA PRO A 262 -29.82 -27.63 -28.11
C PRO A 262 -30.87 -28.67 -27.70
N VAL A 263 -31.81 -28.25 -26.87
CA VAL A 263 -33.09 -28.94 -26.72
C VAL A 263 -33.85 -28.63 -27.99
N ASP A 264 -33.87 -29.57 -28.94
CA ASP A 264 -34.85 -29.53 -30.02
C ASP A 264 -36.24 -29.84 -29.42
N PRO A 265 -37.24 -28.96 -29.60
CA PRO A 265 -38.62 -29.28 -29.29
C PRO A 265 -39.21 -30.07 -30.47
N VAL A 266 -39.30 -31.39 -30.36
CA VAL A 266 -40.14 -32.17 -31.27
C VAL A 266 -41.50 -32.39 -30.63
N THR A 267 -42.45 -31.60 -31.13
CA THR A 267 -43.89 -31.72 -30.90
C THR A 267 -44.41 -33.07 -31.40
N ALA A 268 -45.34 -33.62 -30.62
CA ALA A 268 -45.92 -34.96 -30.72
C ALA A 268 -46.77 -35.24 -31.98
N THR A 269 -46.79 -36.52 -32.38
CA THR A 269 -47.91 -37.17 -33.08
C THR A 269 -48.05 -38.63 -32.55
N PRO A 270 -49.26 -39.17 -32.33
CA PRO A 270 -49.52 -40.26 -31.37
C PRO A 270 -49.51 -41.67 -31.98
N GLY A 271 -49.16 -42.67 -31.17
CA GLY A 271 -49.32 -44.10 -31.47
C GLY A 271 -49.35 -44.95 -30.18
N PRO A 272 -50.24 -45.95 -30.04
CA PRO A 272 -50.72 -46.39 -28.73
C PRO A 272 -50.06 -47.67 -28.16
N ALA A 273 -50.18 -47.76 -26.84
CA ALA A 273 -50.44 -48.94 -26.03
C ALA A 273 -49.38 -50.07 -25.86
N SER A 274 -49.06 -50.27 -24.57
CA SER A 274 -48.93 -51.55 -23.84
C SER A 274 -47.53 -51.90 -23.34
N ALA A 275 -47.36 -51.76 -22.03
CA ALA A 275 -46.42 -52.52 -21.20
C ALA A 275 -47.05 -53.91 -20.88
N PRO A 276 -46.44 -54.82 -20.08
CA PRO A 276 -45.14 -54.77 -19.39
C PRO A 276 -44.37 -56.13 -19.41
N VAL A 277 -43.36 -56.21 -18.53
CA VAL A 277 -42.76 -57.37 -17.81
C VAL A 277 -41.60 -58.21 -18.40
N THR A 278 -40.43 -57.96 -17.76
CA THR A 278 -39.56 -58.92 -17.05
C THR A 278 -38.82 -60.01 -17.82
N VAL A 279 -37.48 -59.92 -17.88
CA VAL A 279 -36.60 -61.07 -17.56
C VAL A 279 -35.21 -60.63 -17.05
N THR A 280 -34.90 -61.10 -15.84
CA THR A 280 -33.62 -61.55 -15.27
C THR A 280 -32.37 -61.60 -16.19
N SER A 281 -31.23 -61.12 -15.68
CA SER A 281 -29.91 -61.69 -16.01
C SER A 281 -28.95 -61.56 -14.82
N GLY A 282 -28.49 -62.70 -14.32
CA GLY A 282 -27.36 -62.83 -13.39
C GLY A 282 -26.00 -62.69 -14.10
N PRO A 283 -24.90 -63.13 -13.45
CA PRO A 283 -23.67 -62.37 -13.30
C PRO A 283 -22.66 -62.57 -14.44
N ALA A 284 -21.76 -61.60 -14.62
CA ALA A 284 -20.55 -61.77 -15.43
C ALA A 284 -19.32 -61.31 -14.64
N SER A 285 -18.53 -62.29 -14.21
CA SER A 285 -17.12 -62.13 -13.86
C SER A 285 -16.28 -62.20 -15.13
N THR A 286 -15.31 -61.29 -15.30
CA THR A 286 -13.96 -61.59 -15.83
C THR A 286 -13.11 -60.33 -15.75
N THR A 287 -12.33 -60.21 -14.66
CA THR A 287 -11.19 -59.31 -14.57
C THR A 287 -10.02 -59.95 -15.32
N ALA A 288 -9.74 -59.46 -16.53
CA ALA A 288 -8.49 -59.73 -17.22
C ALA A 288 -7.57 -58.52 -17.06
N ALA A 289 -6.45 -58.77 -16.40
CA ALA A 289 -5.38 -57.81 -16.16
C ALA A 289 -4.77 -57.32 -17.48
N GLN A 290 -4.70 -56.00 -17.64
CA GLN A 290 -3.86 -55.37 -18.65
C GLN A 290 -2.74 -54.60 -17.94
N THR A 291 -1.55 -55.17 -18.08
CA THR A 291 -0.22 -54.68 -17.71
C THR A 291 -0.03 -53.20 -18.05
N ARG A 292 0.11 -52.38 -17.00
CA ARG A 292 0.64 -51.02 -17.10
C ARG A 292 2.16 -51.07 -16.91
N PRO A 293 2.97 -50.61 -17.86
CA PRO A 293 4.41 -50.50 -17.66
C PRO A 293 4.72 -49.34 -16.70
N THR A 294 5.58 -49.64 -15.73
CA THR A 294 6.32 -48.65 -14.94
C THR A 294 7.41 -48.01 -15.81
N PRO A 295 7.54 -46.68 -15.77
CA PRO A 295 8.86 -46.05 -15.68
C PRO A 295 8.89 -45.16 -14.43
N ALA A 296 9.57 -45.58 -13.37
CA ALA A 296 10.98 -45.25 -13.11
C ALA A 296 11.23 -43.72 -13.07
N GLY A 297 11.22 -43.20 -11.83
CA GLY A 297 12.09 -42.11 -11.36
C GLY A 297 12.21 -40.83 -12.18
N ARG A 298 11.45 -39.80 -11.79
CA ARG A 298 11.96 -38.41 -11.72
C ARG A 298 11.25 -37.64 -10.61
N THR A 299 11.76 -37.85 -9.41
CA THR A 299 11.59 -36.91 -8.30
C THR A 299 12.48 -35.70 -8.62
N VAL A 300 11.96 -34.69 -9.31
CA VAL A 300 12.64 -33.40 -9.46
C VAL A 300 11.69 -32.30 -9.00
N ALA A 301 11.92 -31.85 -7.76
CA ALA A 301 11.72 -30.48 -7.25
C ALA A 301 10.39 -29.76 -7.56
N ARG A 302 9.28 -30.19 -6.94
CA ARG A 302 8.08 -29.33 -6.75
C ARG A 302 7.74 -29.07 -5.27
N LEU A 303 8.65 -29.38 -4.36
CA LEU A 303 8.43 -29.29 -2.90
C LEU A 303 9.26 -28.19 -2.21
N THR A 304 10.17 -27.54 -2.92
CA THR A 304 11.11 -26.57 -2.33
C THR A 304 10.62 -25.11 -2.34
N THR A 305 9.68 -24.73 -3.22
CA THR A 305 9.15 -23.35 -3.30
C THR A 305 7.91 -23.11 -2.43
N THR A 306 7.18 -24.16 -2.06
CA THR A 306 5.95 -24.05 -1.25
C THR A 306 6.25 -23.72 0.21
N THR A 307 7.27 -24.35 0.80
CA THR A 307 7.61 -24.19 2.22
C THR A 307 8.16 -22.81 2.56
N THR A 308 8.97 -22.20 1.70
CA THR A 308 9.45 -20.84 1.89
C THR A 308 8.33 -19.79 1.78
N GLY A 309 7.40 -20.00 0.82
CA GLY A 309 6.21 -19.15 0.68
C GLY A 309 5.30 -19.18 1.91
N GLU A 310 5.18 -20.34 2.58
CA GLU A 310 4.44 -20.48 3.85
C GLU A 310 5.06 -19.67 4.99
N ILE A 311 6.40 -19.60 5.07
CA ILE A 311 7.11 -18.79 6.08
C ILE A 311 6.82 -17.30 5.86
N TYR A 312 6.97 -16.80 4.62
CA TYR A 312 6.66 -15.40 4.30
C TYR A 312 5.18 -15.05 4.50
N ALA A 313 4.27 -15.96 4.16
CA ALA A 313 2.84 -15.74 4.39
C ALA A 313 2.53 -15.64 5.89
N ALA A 314 3.13 -16.48 6.72
CA ALA A 314 2.97 -16.43 8.17
C ALA A 314 3.59 -15.14 8.77
N LEU A 315 4.80 -14.76 8.33
CA LEU A 315 5.42 -13.50 8.76
C LEU A 315 4.63 -12.27 8.29
N GLY A 316 4.07 -12.28 7.08
CA GLY A 316 3.21 -11.20 6.59
C GLY A 316 1.91 -11.06 7.40
N ARG A 317 1.29 -12.19 7.79
CA ARG A 317 0.13 -12.19 8.71
C ARG A 317 0.52 -11.72 10.11
N ALA A 318 1.70 -12.10 10.60
CA ALA A 318 2.23 -11.61 11.87
C ALA A 318 2.46 -10.09 11.85
N LEU A 319 2.99 -9.56 10.75
CA LEU A 319 3.22 -8.12 10.55
C LEU A 319 1.89 -7.35 10.55
N SER A 320 0.88 -7.85 9.84
CA SER A 320 -0.45 -7.24 9.83
C SER A 320 -1.09 -7.27 11.23
N ALA A 321 -1.01 -8.39 11.95
CA ALA A 321 -1.53 -8.50 13.31
C ALA A 321 -0.81 -7.55 14.29
N ALA A 322 0.52 -7.45 14.19
CA ALA A 322 1.32 -6.52 14.98
C ALA A 322 0.98 -5.05 14.66
N GLY A 323 0.75 -4.72 13.39
CA GLY A 323 0.32 -3.38 12.96
C GLY A 323 -1.08 -2.98 13.42
N HIS A 324 -1.89 -3.94 13.86
CA HIS A 324 -3.20 -3.69 14.48
C HIS A 324 -3.16 -3.74 16.01
N GLY A 325 -1.98 -3.91 16.64
CA GLY A 325 -1.83 -4.05 18.08
C GLY A 325 -2.37 -5.39 18.63
N ASN A 326 -2.55 -6.40 17.75
CA ASN A 326 -3.05 -7.71 18.14
C ASN A 326 -1.90 -8.69 18.40
N SER A 327 -1.22 -8.50 19.53
CA SER A 327 -0.01 -9.24 19.92
C SER A 327 -0.23 -10.75 20.03
N SER A 328 -1.43 -11.19 20.43
CA SER A 328 -1.76 -12.62 20.55
C SER A 328 -1.82 -13.30 19.18
N GLN A 329 -2.51 -12.68 18.22
CA GLN A 329 -2.59 -13.14 16.84
C GLN A 329 -1.22 -13.07 16.16
N ALA A 330 -0.42 -12.03 16.42
CA ALA A 330 0.94 -11.93 15.90
C ALA A 330 1.82 -13.10 16.39
N ARG A 331 1.79 -13.42 17.69
CA ARG A 331 2.50 -14.57 18.27
C ARG A 331 2.04 -15.92 17.68
N GLN A 332 0.75 -16.08 17.45
CA GLN A 332 0.22 -17.29 16.79
C GLN A 332 0.78 -17.45 15.38
N GLN A 333 0.85 -16.36 14.60
CA GLN A 333 1.41 -16.38 13.25
C GLN A 333 2.93 -16.58 13.24
N LEU A 334 3.66 -16.03 14.22
CA LEU A 334 5.09 -16.34 14.42
C LEU A 334 5.31 -17.83 14.76
N GLY A 335 4.42 -18.45 15.55
CA GLY A 335 4.46 -19.89 15.79
C GLY A 335 4.24 -20.72 14.51
N GLN A 336 3.35 -20.26 13.61
CA GLN A 336 3.17 -20.86 12.30
C GLN A 336 4.41 -20.70 11.41
N ALA A 337 5.06 -19.52 11.45
CA ALA A 337 6.31 -19.27 10.74
C ALA A 337 7.44 -20.18 11.25
N THR A 338 7.54 -20.39 12.57
CA THR A 338 8.51 -21.32 13.19
C THR A 338 8.28 -22.75 12.72
N THR A 339 7.02 -23.19 12.69
CA THR A 339 6.64 -24.53 12.23
C THR A 339 6.94 -24.74 10.74
N ALA A 340 6.72 -23.71 9.91
CA ALA A 340 7.05 -23.73 8.49
C ALA A 340 8.58 -23.71 8.26
N LEU A 341 9.32 -22.94 9.07
CA LEU A 341 10.79 -22.86 9.02
C LEU A 341 11.47 -24.19 9.39
N ALA A 342 10.89 -24.96 10.31
CA ALA A 342 11.36 -26.31 10.64
C ALA A 342 11.24 -27.29 9.45
N LYS A 343 10.27 -27.05 8.55
CA LYS A 343 10.04 -27.83 7.33
C LYS A 343 10.82 -27.29 6.12
N ALA A 344 11.67 -26.29 6.31
CA ALA A 344 12.40 -25.65 5.23
C ALA A 344 13.33 -26.64 4.47
N PRO A 345 13.60 -26.38 3.19
CA PRO A 345 14.56 -27.13 2.38
C PRO A 345 15.91 -27.32 3.09
N PRO A 346 16.62 -28.46 2.87
CA PRO A 346 17.94 -28.70 3.46
C PRO A 346 18.94 -27.57 3.15
N SER A 347 18.86 -26.98 1.96
CA SER A 347 19.69 -25.86 1.51
C SER A 347 19.57 -24.62 2.40
N LEU A 348 18.38 -24.34 2.94
CA LEU A 348 18.15 -23.24 3.89
C LEU A 348 18.56 -23.64 5.31
N ARG A 349 18.34 -24.89 5.70
CA ARG A 349 18.71 -25.41 7.03
C ARG A 349 20.23 -25.51 7.22
N SER A 350 20.98 -25.75 6.15
CA SER A 350 22.44 -25.79 6.17
C SER A 350 23.09 -24.41 5.97
N ALA A 351 22.31 -23.36 5.69
CA ALA A 351 22.85 -22.03 5.45
C ALA A 351 23.29 -21.36 6.77
N GLN A 352 24.40 -20.64 6.71
CA GLN A 352 24.94 -19.92 7.87
C GLN A 352 23.94 -18.85 8.35
N GLY A 353 23.57 -18.92 9.63
CA GLY A 353 22.57 -18.03 10.25
C GLY A 353 21.17 -18.63 10.41
N TYR A 354 20.94 -19.88 9.98
CA TYR A 354 19.66 -20.57 10.19
C TYR A 354 19.32 -20.68 11.69
N ASP A 355 20.26 -21.13 12.53
CA ASP A 355 20.04 -21.27 13.97
C ASP A 355 19.76 -19.92 14.65
N THR A 356 20.41 -18.85 14.17
CA THR A 356 20.14 -17.50 14.64
C THR A 356 18.73 -17.06 14.28
N LEU A 357 18.25 -17.34 13.07
CA LEU A 357 16.88 -17.03 12.67
C LEU A 357 15.85 -17.83 13.48
N VAL A 358 16.11 -19.12 13.73
CA VAL A 358 15.24 -19.97 14.57
C VAL A 358 15.18 -19.41 15.99
N PHE A 359 16.33 -19.03 16.56
CA PHE A 359 16.39 -18.39 17.87
C PHE A 359 15.65 -17.05 17.89
N ASP A 360 15.87 -16.19 16.88
CA ASP A 360 15.23 -14.88 16.77
C ASP A 360 13.71 -14.99 16.61
N LEU A 361 13.22 -15.97 15.84
CA LEU A 361 11.78 -16.27 15.73
C LEU A 361 11.20 -16.73 17.08
N GLY A 362 11.88 -17.64 17.77
CA GLY A 362 11.44 -18.13 19.08
C GLY A 362 11.44 -17.02 20.14
N ALA A 363 12.48 -16.19 20.14
CA ALA A 363 12.57 -15.02 21.00
C ALA A 363 11.46 -14.02 20.70
N ALA A 364 11.17 -13.73 19.42
CA ALA A 364 10.07 -12.86 19.02
C ALA A 364 8.71 -13.43 19.44
N GLN A 365 8.47 -14.74 19.27
CA GLN A 365 7.24 -15.39 19.70
C GLN A 365 7.00 -15.31 21.22
N ALA A 366 8.08 -15.36 22.02
CA ALA A 366 8.01 -15.29 23.47
C ALA A 366 7.99 -13.85 24.04
N ARG A 367 8.25 -12.84 23.21
CA ARG A 367 8.30 -11.44 23.65
C ARG A 367 6.90 -10.86 23.87
N ALA A 368 6.79 -10.06 24.93
CA ALA A 368 5.70 -9.12 25.13
C ALA A 368 5.99 -7.81 24.37
N ALA A 369 4.94 -7.11 23.97
CA ALA A 369 4.98 -5.86 23.21
C ALA A 369 5.66 -6.00 21.83
N LEU A 370 5.23 -7.01 21.06
CA LEU A 370 5.74 -7.25 19.71
C LEU A 370 5.42 -6.05 18.78
N ARG A 371 6.44 -5.50 18.11
CA ARG A 371 6.26 -4.37 17.20
C ARG A 371 6.31 -4.81 15.72
N PRO A 372 5.68 -4.06 14.80
CA PRO A 372 5.78 -4.32 13.36
C PRO A 372 7.23 -4.37 12.86
N GLU A 373 8.07 -3.46 13.39
CA GLU A 373 9.50 -3.38 13.06
C GLU A 373 10.24 -4.70 13.38
N ASP A 374 9.90 -5.36 14.49
CA ASP A 374 10.53 -6.63 14.87
C ASP A 374 10.24 -7.72 13.82
N VAL A 375 9.02 -7.77 13.30
CA VAL A 375 8.61 -8.73 12.26
C VAL A 375 9.25 -8.38 10.90
N GLN A 376 9.39 -7.09 10.58
CA GLN A 376 10.10 -6.66 9.37
C GLN A 376 11.57 -7.09 9.39
N VAL A 377 12.22 -7.02 10.55
CA VAL A 377 13.59 -7.51 10.69
C VAL A 377 13.66 -9.03 10.53
N LEU A 378 12.69 -9.80 11.05
CA LEU A 378 12.62 -11.25 10.80
C LEU A 378 12.49 -11.57 9.31
N ILE A 379 11.65 -10.82 8.58
CA ILE A 379 11.51 -10.95 7.12
C ILE A 379 12.84 -10.65 6.43
N ALA A 380 13.53 -9.56 6.80
CA ALA A 380 14.83 -9.21 6.23
C ALA A 380 15.90 -10.28 6.53
N THR A 381 15.93 -10.84 7.74
CA THR A 381 16.87 -11.92 8.11
C THR A 381 16.61 -13.22 7.35
N LEU A 382 15.34 -13.55 7.07
CA LEU A 382 14.97 -14.68 6.21
C LEU A 382 15.44 -14.47 4.77
N THR A 383 15.23 -13.26 4.22
CA THR A 383 15.72 -12.91 2.87
C THR A 383 17.24 -12.96 2.80
N ALA A 384 17.95 -12.48 3.83
CA ALA A 384 19.41 -12.57 3.90
C ALA A 384 19.89 -14.03 4.00
N LEU A 385 19.16 -14.89 4.71
CA LEU A 385 19.46 -16.33 4.77
C LEU A 385 19.28 -17.00 3.41
N GLU A 386 18.23 -16.65 2.65
CA GLU A 386 18.00 -17.13 1.28
C GLU A 386 19.12 -16.71 0.33
N GLN A 387 19.58 -15.46 0.43
CA GLN A 387 20.70 -14.96 -0.36
C GLN A 387 21.99 -15.72 -0.04
N ARG A 388 22.28 -16.00 1.24
CA ARG A 388 23.44 -16.83 1.62
C ARG A 388 23.33 -18.26 1.13
N ALA A 389 22.14 -18.86 1.22
CA ALA A 389 21.87 -20.19 0.69
C ALA A 389 22.06 -20.26 -0.83
N ALA A 390 21.83 -19.14 -1.54
CA ALA A 390 22.05 -18.98 -2.97
C ALA A 390 23.49 -18.55 -3.34
N GLY A 391 24.39 -18.39 -2.37
CA GLY A 391 25.77 -17.94 -2.59
C GLY A 391 25.90 -16.46 -2.98
N GLN A 392 24.87 -15.65 -2.73
CA GLN A 392 24.85 -14.21 -3.02
C GLN A 392 25.39 -13.39 -1.84
N PRO A 393 26.03 -12.23 -2.10
CA PRO A 393 26.53 -11.35 -1.05
C PRO A 393 25.37 -10.74 -0.25
N THR A 394 25.46 -10.79 1.07
CA THR A 394 24.48 -10.15 1.98
C THR A 394 24.99 -8.82 2.50
N SER A 395 24.08 -7.85 2.67
CA SER A 395 24.41 -6.54 3.25
C SER A 395 24.81 -6.67 4.72
N ALA A 396 25.92 -6.03 5.10
CA ALA A 396 26.33 -5.92 6.49
C ALA A 396 25.31 -5.11 7.33
N LEU A 397 24.57 -4.18 6.70
CA LEU A 397 23.55 -3.36 7.37
C LEU A 397 22.37 -4.20 7.88
N ASP A 398 22.05 -5.32 7.23
CA ASP A 398 20.99 -6.24 7.67
C ASP A 398 21.40 -7.01 8.94
N SER A 399 22.70 -7.27 9.09
CA SER A 399 23.24 -7.89 10.31
C SER A 399 23.27 -6.92 11.49
N VAL A 400 23.50 -5.63 11.21
CA VAL A 400 23.48 -4.56 12.22
C VAL A 400 22.05 -4.26 12.65
N SER A 401 21.09 -4.17 11.72
CA SER A 401 19.67 -3.97 12.06
C SER A 401 19.09 -5.15 12.85
N ALA A 402 19.45 -6.38 12.50
CA ALA A 402 19.14 -7.57 13.28
C ALA A 402 19.81 -7.58 14.66
N GLY A 403 21.03 -7.07 14.78
CA GLY A 403 21.70 -6.90 16.07
C GLY A 403 20.99 -5.89 16.97
N VAL A 404 20.58 -4.74 16.41
CA VAL A 404 19.85 -3.70 17.14
C VAL A 404 18.46 -4.17 17.54
N SER A 405 17.72 -4.88 16.68
CA SER A 405 16.40 -5.41 17.06
C SER A 405 16.47 -6.53 18.12
N ARG A 406 17.57 -7.31 18.13
CA ARG A 406 17.84 -8.26 19.21
C ARG A 406 18.12 -7.55 20.52
N GLY A 407 18.96 -6.53 20.49
CA GLY A 407 19.46 -5.83 21.68
C GLY A 407 18.56 -4.73 22.20
N PHE A 408 17.70 -4.14 21.39
CA PHE A 408 16.89 -2.95 21.69
C PHE A 408 15.42 -3.15 21.28
N GLY A 409 14.87 -4.33 21.57
CA GLY A 409 13.45 -4.67 21.36
C GLY A 409 12.71 -4.95 22.68
N GLY A 410 11.38 -5.13 22.59
CA GLY A 410 10.53 -5.54 23.72
C GLY A 410 10.63 -4.62 24.95
N TRP A 411 10.72 -5.22 26.14
CA TRP A 411 10.71 -4.50 27.43
C TRP A 411 11.85 -3.50 27.60
N LEU A 412 13.04 -3.76 27.08
CA LEU A 412 14.16 -2.82 27.23
C LEU A 412 13.84 -1.49 26.54
N ARG A 413 13.34 -1.54 25.31
CA ARG A 413 12.89 -0.35 24.60
C ARG A 413 11.77 0.35 25.38
N VAL A 414 10.79 -0.40 25.86
CA VAL A 414 9.67 0.14 26.66
C VAL A 414 10.19 0.90 27.88
N LEU A 415 11.12 0.33 28.63
CA LEU A 415 11.71 0.96 29.81
C LEU A 415 12.53 2.20 29.47
N VAL A 416 13.33 2.15 28.40
CA VAL A 416 14.12 3.30 27.94
C VAL A 416 13.20 4.46 27.54
N PHE A 417 12.16 4.22 26.74
CA PHE A 417 11.23 5.27 26.36
C PHE A 417 10.34 5.74 27.52
N ALA A 418 9.97 4.87 28.45
CA ALA A 418 9.28 5.27 29.68
C ALA A 418 10.17 6.19 30.54
N LEU A 419 11.45 5.87 30.67
CA LEU A 419 12.43 6.72 31.34
C LEU A 419 12.58 8.07 30.62
N LEU A 420 12.70 8.08 29.29
CA LEU A 420 12.76 9.31 28.50
C LEU A 420 11.49 10.16 28.64
N ALA A 421 10.31 9.53 28.69
CA ALA A 421 9.04 10.21 28.95
C ALA A 421 9.00 10.87 30.33
N LEU A 422 9.60 10.24 31.35
CA LEU A 422 9.73 10.82 32.68
C LEU A 422 10.75 11.97 32.69
N LEU A 423 11.90 11.77 32.04
CA LEU A 423 12.95 12.79 31.92
C LEU A 423 12.51 14.00 31.11
N ALA A 424 11.53 13.86 30.20
CA ALA A 424 10.97 14.97 29.43
C ALA A 424 10.41 16.09 30.31
N PHE A 425 9.97 15.80 31.54
CA PHE A 425 9.47 16.82 32.46
C PHE A 425 10.57 17.62 33.14
N VAL A 426 11.78 17.06 33.30
CA VAL A 426 12.90 17.70 34.00
C VAL A 426 13.30 19.03 33.36
N PRO A 427 13.60 19.12 32.05
CA PRO A 427 14.02 20.39 31.46
C PRO A 427 12.88 21.42 31.46
N LEU A 428 11.60 20.99 31.37
CA LEU A 428 10.44 21.88 31.45
C LEU A 428 10.28 22.45 32.87
N TYR A 429 10.46 21.62 33.89
CA TYR A 429 10.43 22.03 35.28
C TYR A 429 11.56 23.03 35.59
N LEU A 430 12.79 22.71 35.20
CA LEU A 430 13.95 23.59 35.40
C LEU A 430 13.77 24.92 34.68
N LEU A 431 13.25 24.92 33.46
CA LEU A 431 12.98 26.16 32.72
C LEU A 431 11.92 27.03 33.41
N ASN A 432 10.86 26.41 33.93
CA ASN A 432 9.81 27.12 34.68
C ASN A 432 10.34 27.68 36.00
N LEU A 433 11.23 26.96 36.69
CA LEU A 433 11.86 27.40 37.93
C LEU A 433 12.86 28.54 37.70
N ALA A 434 13.67 28.45 36.64
CA ALA A 434 14.71 29.43 36.34
C ALA A 434 14.16 30.80 35.91
N PHE A 435 13.10 30.82 35.09
CA PHE A 435 12.64 32.07 34.46
C PHE A 435 11.27 32.55 34.92
N GLY A 436 10.51 31.71 35.64
CA GLY A 436 9.18 32.02 36.13
C GLY A 436 8.16 32.22 34.98
N GLY A 437 7.04 31.50 35.01
CA GLY A 437 6.04 31.51 33.93
C GLY A 437 5.32 32.85 33.63
N ARG A 438 5.78 34.00 34.12
CA ARG A 438 5.14 35.32 33.92
C ARG A 438 5.46 35.97 32.58
N ASN A 439 6.61 35.71 31.97
CA ASN A 439 7.00 36.34 30.69
C ASN A 439 6.48 35.52 29.49
N THR A 440 5.74 36.17 28.59
CA THR A 440 5.17 35.57 27.37
C THR A 440 6.22 34.90 26.47
N PHE A 441 7.41 35.47 26.35
CA PHE A 441 8.47 34.93 25.49
C PHE A 441 9.12 33.67 26.08
N TRP A 442 9.32 33.64 27.41
CA TRP A 442 9.78 32.44 28.10
C TRP A 442 8.73 31.32 28.06
N ARG A 443 7.44 31.65 28.15
CA ARG A 443 6.35 30.68 27.94
C ARG A 443 6.35 30.10 26.53
N ALA A 444 6.65 30.91 25.51
CA ALA A 444 6.74 30.43 24.13
C ALA A 444 7.92 29.45 23.94
N ILE A 445 9.09 29.75 24.52
CA ILE A 445 10.24 28.84 24.51
C ILE A 445 9.90 27.53 25.27
N ALA A 446 9.26 27.64 26.43
CA ALA A 446 8.82 26.48 27.21
C ALA A 446 7.82 25.61 26.42
N ALA A 447 6.86 26.23 25.72
CA ALA A 447 5.92 25.54 24.86
C ALA A 447 6.60 24.88 23.66
N GLY A 448 7.59 25.53 23.05
CA GLY A 448 8.40 24.96 21.97
C GLY A 448 9.21 23.75 22.43
N LEU A 449 9.85 23.84 23.60
CA LEU A 449 10.56 22.71 24.21
C LEU A 449 9.61 21.56 24.57
N ALA A 450 8.42 21.86 25.10
CA ALA A 450 7.41 20.84 25.38
C ALA A 450 6.97 20.11 24.11
N LEU A 451 6.78 20.83 23.01
CA LEU A 451 6.45 20.24 21.70
C LEU A 451 7.57 19.37 21.13
N LEU A 452 8.84 19.71 21.35
CA LEU A 452 9.97 18.86 20.95
C LEU A 452 10.02 17.56 21.75
N LEU A 453 9.68 17.61 23.04
CA LEU A 453 9.72 16.46 23.95
C LEU A 453 8.45 15.59 23.86
N LEU A 454 7.35 16.14 23.35
CA LEU A 454 6.04 15.49 23.23
C LEU A 454 6.11 14.14 22.49
N PRO A 455 6.69 14.06 21.27
CA PRO A 455 7.76 13.14 20.94
C PRO A 455 7.88 11.82 21.68
N ALA A 456 8.98 11.83 22.43
CA ALA A 456 9.45 10.80 23.32
C ALA A 456 8.44 10.52 24.45
N PHE A 457 7.72 11.54 24.92
CA PHE A 457 6.71 11.36 25.96
C PHE A 457 5.57 10.43 25.50
N LEU A 458 4.98 10.69 24.34
CA LEU A 458 3.90 9.87 23.78
C LEU A 458 4.41 8.47 23.42
N GLU A 459 5.62 8.35 22.88
CA GLU A 459 6.25 7.06 22.58
C GLU A 459 6.45 6.20 23.85
N GLY A 460 6.91 6.81 24.95
CA GLY A 460 7.08 6.13 26.24
C GLY A 460 5.76 5.76 26.90
N LEU A 461 4.81 6.69 26.94
CA LEU A 461 3.50 6.47 27.57
C LEU A 461 2.70 5.37 26.86
N PHE A 462 2.53 5.49 25.55
CA PHE A 462 1.77 4.52 24.77
C PHE A 462 2.52 3.20 24.58
N GLY A 463 3.86 3.24 24.53
CA GLY A 463 4.69 2.04 24.54
C GLY A 463 4.53 1.24 25.84
N LEU A 464 4.50 1.91 27.00
CA LEU A 464 4.30 1.28 28.30
C LEU A 464 2.87 0.74 28.46
N LEU A 465 1.86 1.52 28.10
CA LEU A 465 0.45 1.10 28.13
C LEU A 465 0.22 -0.13 27.24
N GLY A 466 0.79 -0.14 26.03
CA GLY A 466 0.76 -1.28 25.11
C GLY A 466 1.40 -2.54 25.71
N ALA A 467 2.57 -2.39 26.33
CA ALA A 467 3.27 -3.51 26.97
C ALA A 467 2.51 -4.09 28.17
N ILE A 468 1.92 -3.22 29.00
CA ILE A 468 1.06 -3.65 30.12
C ILE A 468 -0.21 -4.32 29.61
N GLY A 469 -0.80 -3.81 28.52
CA GLY A 469 -1.96 -4.41 27.86
C GLY A 469 -1.70 -5.81 27.34
N ASP A 470 -0.54 -6.03 26.70
CA ASP A 470 -0.14 -7.35 26.22
C ASP A 470 0.14 -8.32 27.39
N LEU A 471 0.77 -7.84 28.48
CA LEU A 471 1.04 -8.64 29.67
C LEU A 471 -0.25 -9.04 30.41
N SER A 472 -1.22 -8.13 30.49
CA SER A 472 -2.50 -8.33 31.18
C SER A 472 -3.57 -9.02 30.32
N GLY A 473 -3.32 -9.17 29.02
CA GLY A 473 -4.29 -9.72 28.06
C GLY A 473 -5.44 -8.77 27.72
N ILE A 474 -5.34 -7.49 28.10
CA ILE A 474 -6.37 -6.48 27.84
C ILE A 474 -6.13 -5.88 26.45
N GLY A 475 -6.90 -6.34 25.47
CA GLY A 475 -6.74 -5.94 24.05
C GLY A 475 -6.86 -4.43 23.79
N THR A 476 -7.65 -3.70 24.58
CA THR A 476 -7.79 -2.24 24.44
C THR A 476 -6.54 -1.48 24.90
N LEU A 477 -5.86 -1.96 25.94
CA LEU A 477 -4.57 -1.40 26.36
C LEU A 477 -3.46 -1.83 25.41
N ALA A 478 -3.49 -3.07 24.89
CA ALA A 478 -2.53 -3.52 23.89
C ALA A 478 -2.59 -2.65 22.62
N ALA A 479 -3.80 -2.26 22.20
CA ALA A 479 -4.00 -1.33 21.10
C ALA A 479 -3.44 0.09 21.35
N ALA A 480 -3.07 0.43 22.60
CA ALA A 480 -2.43 1.72 22.89
C ALA A 480 -1.09 1.87 22.16
N SER A 481 -0.38 0.78 21.85
CA SER A 481 0.84 0.84 21.04
C SER A 481 0.57 1.41 19.64
N ASN A 482 -0.65 1.27 19.12
CA ASN A 482 -1.07 1.87 17.85
C ASN A 482 -1.18 3.40 17.91
N PHE A 483 -0.92 4.05 19.05
CA PHE A 483 -0.78 5.50 19.16
C PHE A 483 0.67 5.97 19.23
N THR A 484 1.63 5.05 19.17
CA THR A 484 3.05 5.40 19.11
C THR A 484 3.37 6.04 17.76
N LEU A 485 4.15 7.13 17.83
CA LEU A 485 4.50 7.95 16.67
C LEU A 485 5.49 7.22 15.74
N THR A 486 6.24 6.26 16.26
CA THR A 486 7.24 5.54 15.45
C THR A 486 6.65 4.37 14.66
N GLN A 487 5.44 3.90 14.99
CA GLN A 487 4.84 2.72 14.36
C GLN A 487 3.84 3.03 13.24
N ASN A 488 3.23 4.22 13.27
CA ASN A 488 2.10 4.53 12.39
C ASN A 488 2.46 5.48 11.27
N ALA A 489 1.75 5.33 10.15
CA ALA A 489 1.88 6.19 8.98
C ALA A 489 1.61 7.68 9.29
N TYR A 490 0.76 7.99 10.27
CA TYR A 490 0.49 9.36 10.70
C TYR A 490 1.54 9.92 11.69
N GLY A 491 2.45 9.09 12.18
CA GLY A 491 3.41 9.49 13.20
C GLY A 491 4.49 10.42 12.69
N LEU A 492 5.01 10.18 11.47
CA LEU A 492 5.99 11.06 10.82
C LEU A 492 5.43 12.46 10.49
N PRO A 493 4.24 12.62 9.88
CA PRO A 493 3.68 13.95 9.65
C PRO A 493 3.30 14.66 10.95
N LEU A 494 2.79 13.93 11.96
CA LEU A 494 2.50 14.52 13.26
C LEU A 494 3.79 14.99 13.96
N TRP A 495 4.85 14.19 13.89
CA TRP A 495 6.17 14.58 14.40
C TRP A 495 6.70 15.83 13.67
N ALA A 496 6.66 15.85 12.35
CA ALA A 496 7.06 17.02 11.56
C ALA A 496 6.27 18.28 11.94
N LEU A 497 4.97 18.15 12.18
CA LEU A 497 4.11 19.25 12.65
C LEU A 497 4.51 19.74 14.04
N THR A 498 4.77 18.82 14.99
CA THR A 498 5.25 19.21 16.34
C THR A 498 6.58 19.94 16.28
N VAL A 499 7.51 19.50 15.42
CA VAL A 499 8.81 20.16 15.21
C VAL A 499 8.60 21.54 14.58
N ALA A 500 7.75 21.67 13.56
CA ALA A 500 7.48 22.96 12.91
C ALA A 500 6.88 23.98 13.90
N LEU A 501 5.91 23.56 14.71
CA LEU A 501 5.32 24.40 15.75
C LEU A 501 6.36 24.78 16.81
N ALA A 502 7.21 23.83 17.23
CA ALA A 502 8.28 24.09 18.18
C ALA A 502 9.29 25.12 17.65
N ILE A 503 9.67 25.03 16.38
CA ILE A 503 10.53 26.01 15.70
C ILE A 503 9.85 27.38 15.71
N GLY A 504 8.57 27.47 15.34
CA GLY A 504 7.83 28.73 15.32
C GLY A 504 7.76 29.41 16.69
N LEU A 505 7.38 28.65 17.73
CA LEU A 505 7.28 29.13 19.11
C LEU A 505 8.64 29.53 19.68
N SER A 506 9.67 28.72 19.44
CA SER A 506 11.03 29.03 19.88
C SER A 506 11.57 30.29 19.19
N THR A 507 11.33 30.42 17.87
CA THR A 507 11.73 31.61 17.11
C THR A 507 11.03 32.87 17.62
N PHE A 508 9.72 32.79 17.88
CA PHE A 508 8.95 33.89 18.47
C PHE A 508 9.47 34.29 19.86
N GLY A 509 9.70 33.30 20.73
CA GLY A 509 10.22 33.54 22.07
C GLY A 509 11.62 34.13 22.08
N PHE A 510 12.57 33.55 21.33
CA PHE A 510 13.93 34.09 21.23
C PHE A 510 13.96 35.48 20.60
N ARG A 511 13.16 35.73 19.56
CA ARG A 511 13.05 37.06 18.95
C ARG A 511 12.55 38.09 19.96
N GLY A 512 11.53 37.75 20.75
CA GLY A 512 11.00 38.62 21.79
C GLY A 512 12.02 38.94 22.89
N LEU A 513 12.82 37.95 23.31
CA LEU A 513 13.93 38.17 24.25
C LEU A 513 14.99 39.09 23.65
N CYS A 514 15.39 38.89 22.39
CA CYS A 514 16.33 39.78 21.71
C CYS A 514 15.81 41.22 21.61
N GLN A 515 14.50 41.43 21.49
CA GLN A 515 13.90 42.76 21.55
C GLN A 515 13.93 43.36 22.96
N GLN A 516 13.61 42.57 23.99
CA GLN A 516 13.68 43.00 25.40
C GLN A 516 15.10 43.39 25.82
N PHE A 517 16.12 42.69 25.33
CA PHE A 517 17.53 43.02 25.58
C PHE A 517 18.12 44.05 24.60
N GLY A 518 17.31 44.63 23.70
CA GLY A 518 17.76 45.67 22.77
C GLY A 518 18.75 45.20 21.69
N LEU A 519 18.84 43.90 21.45
CA LEU A 519 19.66 43.29 20.39
C LEU A 519 18.98 43.36 19.01
N LEU A 520 17.64 43.50 18.99
CA LEU A 520 16.83 43.64 17.77
C LEU A 520 15.77 44.75 17.93
N GLY A 521 15.74 45.70 16.99
CA GLY A 521 14.82 46.85 16.98
C GLY A 521 15.53 48.18 17.22
N ARG A 522 14.95 49.30 16.75
CA ARG A 522 15.49 50.64 16.99
C ARG A 522 15.38 50.94 18.49
N ARG A 523 16.49 51.36 19.13
CA ARG A 523 16.45 52.01 20.43
C ARG A 523 15.48 53.18 20.32
N SER A 524 14.30 53.09 20.92
CA SER A 524 13.57 54.30 21.26
C SER A 524 14.52 55.13 22.11
N ALA A 525 14.81 56.35 21.66
CA ALA A 525 15.62 57.29 22.40
C ALA A 525 15.10 57.36 23.84
N PRO A 526 15.99 57.47 24.85
CA PRO A 526 15.54 57.57 26.22
C PRO A 526 14.65 58.80 26.33
N THR A 527 13.37 58.60 26.65
CA THR A 527 12.56 59.67 27.20
C THR A 527 13.31 60.10 28.45
N GLN A 528 13.79 61.34 28.45
CA GLN A 528 14.39 61.98 29.62
C GLN A 528 13.33 62.06 30.73
N ASP A 529 13.21 61.01 31.53
CA ASP A 529 12.82 61.10 32.93
C ASP A 529 14.09 61.02 33.78
N VAL A 530 15.03 61.92 33.47
CA VAL A 530 16.12 62.31 34.36
C VAL A 530 15.71 63.64 34.96
N ALA A 531 14.76 63.62 35.90
CA ALA A 531 14.41 64.78 36.71
C ALA A 531 13.75 64.47 38.07
N ALA A 532 13.73 63.21 38.57
CA ALA A 532 13.00 62.93 39.82
C ALA A 532 13.56 61.84 40.76
N ALA A 533 14.81 61.37 40.61
CA ALA A 533 15.34 60.32 41.51
C ALA A 533 16.80 60.49 41.95
N GLN A 534 17.30 61.73 42.00
CA GLN A 534 18.63 62.06 42.57
C GLN A 534 18.57 63.03 43.76
N SER A 535 17.43 63.14 44.43
CA SER A 535 17.36 63.68 45.79
C SER A 535 17.05 62.54 46.76
N LEU A 536 17.98 61.59 46.87
CA LEU A 536 18.04 60.73 48.03
C LEU A 536 18.96 61.44 49.02
N ASP A 537 18.33 62.16 49.95
CA ASP A 537 18.95 62.78 51.11
C ASP A 537 19.85 61.77 51.81
N TRP A 538 21.13 62.11 51.91
CA TRP A 538 22.02 61.57 52.91
C TRP A 538 21.90 62.48 54.14
N ASP A 539 20.79 62.37 54.86
CA ASP A 539 20.72 62.91 56.22
C ASP A 539 21.47 61.93 57.15
N GLU A 540 22.74 62.24 57.36
CA GLU A 540 23.49 61.85 58.55
C GLU A 540 23.10 62.81 59.68
N ASP A 541 22.29 62.36 60.64
CA ASP A 541 22.15 63.05 61.92
C ASP A 541 23.01 62.37 62.99
N LEU A 542 23.91 63.20 63.51
CA LEU A 542 24.69 63.12 64.75
C LEU A 542 23.91 63.80 65.88
#